data_AF-A0A975PIT1-F1
#
_entry.id   AF-A0A975PIT1-F1
#
_cell.length_a   1.000
_cell.length_b   1.000
_cell.length_c   1.000
_cell.angle_alpha   90.00
_cell.angle_beta   90.00
_cell.angle_gamma   90.00
#
_symmetry.space_group_name_H-M   'P 1'
#
loop_
_entity.id
_entity.type
_entity.pdbx_description
1 polymer ?
#
loop_
_entity_poly.entity_id
_entity_poly.type
_entity_poly.pdbx_seq_one_letter_code
_entity_poly.pdbx_strand_id
1 'polypeptide(L)'
;MKICEYCETKTLDDVMRCKSCGSKEFKNICENCGDIFSGTTCPKCRVTISDKPRICYDCGKKTYLKICEYCEADRVNRKQNIPTYTNANISNTQMPYETKKKSKSALEIIAVFIIISVIVIGSPHIMATIINENNAKLPDNLSDMDILTFPGHPKFYGKYGEAKRFWIKYRKKVKVVNAMETIYNNDALLLVTTGNEDKGVITKVIINFPKSNELTIDDVLKVVCEYIDYDIIEKYYSFNESFHETHVDGDYEGFHYVMKLNEEGKAANKSGEVYYQDKFAFNIGRLKNNEQWTAEISYMMYKGEHDKFHPKAYNVENWDIDLNKFK
;
A
#
# COMPACT_ATOMS: atom_id res chain seq x y z
N MET A 1 16.94 -27.41 -6.24
CA MET A 1 18.28 -27.11 -5.69
C MET A 1 18.89 -28.36 -5.04
N LYS A 2 20.20 -28.58 -5.17
CA LYS A 2 20.94 -29.71 -4.58
C LYS A 2 22.08 -29.26 -3.68
N ILE A 3 22.57 -30.16 -2.83
CA ILE A 3 23.75 -29.98 -1.99
C ILE A 3 24.70 -31.16 -2.17
N CYS A 4 25.99 -30.88 -2.32
CA CYS A 4 27.00 -31.92 -2.40
C CYS A 4 27.09 -32.67 -1.07
N GLU A 5 27.05 -34.00 -1.11
CA GLU A 5 27.13 -34.81 0.12
C GLU A 5 28.51 -34.75 0.78
N TYR A 6 29.57 -34.44 0.03
CA TYR A 6 30.94 -34.47 0.54
C TYR A 6 31.43 -33.13 1.10
N CYS A 7 31.08 -32.01 0.46
CA CYS A 7 31.59 -30.69 0.82
C CYS A 7 30.49 -29.65 1.09
N GLU A 8 29.23 -30.09 1.13
CA GLU A 8 28.06 -29.27 1.47
C GLU A 8 27.84 -28.03 0.57
N THR A 9 28.55 -27.94 -0.56
CA THR A 9 28.35 -26.86 -1.52
C THR A 9 26.97 -26.98 -2.16
N LYS A 10 26.18 -25.92 -2.06
CA LYS A 10 24.87 -25.79 -2.71
C LYS A 10 25.05 -25.54 -4.21
N THR A 11 24.23 -26.20 -5.02
CA THR A 11 24.29 -26.12 -6.48
C THR A 11 22.92 -26.25 -7.12
N LEU A 12 22.82 -25.86 -8.39
CA LEU A 12 21.63 -26.06 -9.23
C LEU A 12 21.41 -27.54 -9.56
N ASP A 13 20.17 -27.90 -9.93
CA ASP A 13 19.75 -29.30 -10.10
C ASP A 13 20.36 -30.00 -11.32
N ASP A 14 20.78 -29.22 -12.31
CA ASP A 14 21.38 -29.64 -13.58
C ASP A 14 22.88 -29.96 -13.46
N VAL A 15 23.50 -29.64 -12.32
CA VAL A 15 24.92 -29.86 -12.10
C VAL A 15 25.22 -31.34 -11.82
N MET A 16 25.98 -31.96 -12.73
CA MET A 16 26.34 -33.39 -12.68
C MET A 16 27.61 -33.70 -11.84
N ARG A 17 28.42 -32.68 -11.53
CA ARG A 17 29.62 -32.79 -10.66
C ARG A 17 29.79 -31.53 -9.84
N CYS A 18 30.13 -31.69 -8.57
CA CYS A 18 30.37 -30.57 -7.68
C CYS A 18 31.60 -29.78 -8.15
N LYS A 19 31.45 -28.46 -8.35
CA LYS A 19 32.55 -27.59 -8.77
C LYS A 19 33.65 -27.45 -7.71
N SER A 20 33.32 -27.64 -6.43
CA SER A 20 34.25 -27.47 -5.31
C SER A 20 35.13 -28.71 -5.07
N CYS A 21 34.57 -29.93 -5.12
CA CYS A 21 35.30 -31.15 -4.77
C CYS A 21 35.25 -32.26 -5.83
N GLY A 22 34.54 -32.06 -6.95
CA GLY A 22 34.45 -33.03 -8.04
C GLY A 22 33.56 -34.24 -7.80
N SER A 23 32.93 -34.37 -6.62
CA SER A 23 31.98 -35.44 -6.29
C SER A 23 30.75 -35.41 -7.20
N LYS A 24 30.17 -36.60 -7.45
CA LYS A 24 28.90 -36.79 -8.18
C LYS A 24 27.71 -37.06 -7.25
N GLU A 25 27.98 -37.21 -5.95
CA GLU A 25 26.97 -37.53 -4.95
C GLU A 25 26.32 -36.24 -4.41
N PHE A 26 24.99 -36.18 -4.54
CA PHE A 26 24.18 -35.02 -4.16
C PHE A 26 22.93 -35.44 -3.42
N LYS A 27 22.52 -34.61 -2.45
CA LYS A 27 21.20 -34.63 -1.82
C LYS A 27 20.34 -33.48 -2.33
N ASN A 28 19.03 -33.63 -2.27
CA ASN A 28 18.08 -32.59 -2.66
C ASN A 28 17.78 -31.67 -1.48
N ILE A 29 17.63 -30.37 -1.74
CA ILE A 29 17.11 -29.41 -0.78
C ILE A 29 15.64 -29.14 -1.12
N CYS A 30 14.75 -29.37 -0.15
CA CYS A 30 13.33 -29.08 -0.34
C CYS A 30 13.09 -27.56 -0.41
N GLU A 31 12.53 -27.08 -1.52
CA GLU A 31 12.21 -25.66 -1.70
C GLU A 31 11.07 -25.17 -0.78
N ASN A 32 10.23 -26.07 -0.28
CA ASN A 32 9.13 -25.73 0.62
C ASN A 32 9.58 -25.60 2.09
N CYS A 33 10.36 -26.56 2.59
CA CYS A 33 10.68 -26.63 4.04
C CYS A 33 12.17 -26.60 4.37
N GLY A 34 13.06 -26.53 3.36
CA GLY A 34 14.50 -26.45 3.52
C GLY A 34 15.20 -27.77 3.90
N ASP A 35 14.44 -28.86 4.06
CA ASP A 35 14.99 -30.16 4.49
C ASP A 35 15.91 -30.79 3.43
N ILE A 36 16.93 -31.52 3.88
CA ILE A 36 17.92 -32.17 3.01
C ILE A 36 17.64 -33.67 2.98
N PHE A 37 17.40 -34.22 1.79
CA PHE A 37 16.98 -35.62 1.66
C PHE A 37 17.47 -36.28 0.36
N SER A 38 17.46 -37.61 0.36
CA SER A 38 17.72 -38.43 -0.84
C SER A 38 16.40 -38.91 -1.45
N GLY A 39 16.35 -39.02 -2.78
CA GLY A 39 15.13 -39.39 -3.52
C GLY A 39 14.35 -38.19 -4.06
N THR A 40 13.17 -38.43 -4.64
CA THR A 40 12.41 -37.42 -5.39
C THR A 40 11.33 -36.71 -4.59
N THR A 41 11.01 -37.19 -3.38
CA THR A 41 9.94 -36.66 -2.53
C THR A 41 10.47 -36.31 -1.16
N CYS A 42 10.21 -35.08 -0.70
CA CYS A 42 10.64 -34.64 0.62
C CYS A 42 9.93 -35.46 1.73
N PRO A 43 10.65 -36.11 2.64
CA PRO A 43 10.04 -36.92 3.70
C PRO A 43 9.23 -36.09 4.69
N LYS A 44 9.60 -34.82 4.90
CA LYS A 44 8.97 -33.92 5.87
C LYS A 44 7.64 -33.32 5.40
N CYS A 45 7.60 -32.78 4.19
CA CYS A 45 6.41 -32.07 3.68
C CYS A 45 5.76 -32.73 2.44
N ARG A 46 6.29 -33.86 1.97
CA ARG A 46 5.78 -34.65 0.84
C ARG A 46 5.75 -33.94 -0.52
N VAL A 47 6.35 -32.75 -0.61
CA VAL A 47 6.57 -32.04 -1.89
C VAL A 47 7.63 -32.77 -2.70
N THR A 48 7.35 -33.00 -3.98
CA THR A 48 8.30 -33.60 -4.92
C THR A 48 9.23 -32.56 -5.53
N ILE A 49 10.42 -32.98 -5.96
CA ILE A 49 11.40 -32.07 -6.60
C ILE A 49 10.89 -31.46 -7.92
N SER A 50 9.84 -32.03 -8.52
CA SER A 50 9.21 -31.53 -9.76
C SER A 50 8.01 -30.63 -9.49
N ASP A 51 7.54 -30.54 -8.25
CA ASP A 51 6.42 -29.68 -7.91
C ASP A 51 6.82 -28.22 -8.05
N LYS A 52 5.98 -27.46 -8.75
CA LYS A 52 6.16 -26.01 -8.89
C LYS A 52 5.26 -25.31 -7.87
N PRO A 53 5.79 -24.34 -7.11
CA PRO A 53 4.97 -23.55 -6.21
C PRO A 53 3.94 -22.75 -7.03
N ARG A 54 2.71 -22.74 -6.54
CA ARG A 54 1.65 -21.88 -7.08
C ARG A 54 1.68 -20.55 -6.37
N ILE A 55 1.24 -19.50 -7.06
CA ILE A 55 1.09 -18.19 -6.45
C ILE A 55 -0.36 -18.07 -5.98
N CYS A 56 -0.55 -17.79 -4.69
CA CYS A 56 -1.86 -17.48 -4.18
C CYS A 56 -2.33 -16.14 -4.75
N TYR A 57 -3.51 -16.11 -5.39
CA TYR A 57 -4.04 -14.88 -5.97
C TYR A 57 -4.40 -13.82 -4.92
N ASP A 58 -4.63 -14.22 -3.67
CA ASP A 58 -5.07 -13.30 -2.61
C ASP A 58 -3.92 -12.73 -1.76
N CYS A 59 -2.79 -13.45 -1.64
CA CYS A 59 -1.64 -12.96 -0.86
C CYS A 59 -0.32 -12.92 -1.63
N GLY A 60 -0.29 -13.36 -2.88
CA GLY A 60 0.90 -13.37 -3.75
C GLY A 60 2.01 -14.31 -3.29
N LYS A 61 1.86 -15.01 -2.15
CA LYS A 61 2.87 -15.94 -1.66
C LYS A 61 2.85 -17.23 -2.48
N LYS A 62 4.04 -17.78 -2.66
CA LYS A 62 4.26 -19.11 -3.20
C LYS A 62 3.76 -20.14 -2.19
N THR A 63 2.98 -21.10 -2.63
CA THR A 63 2.51 -22.21 -1.82
C THR A 63 2.44 -23.48 -2.67
N TYR A 64 2.75 -24.61 -2.05
CA TYR A 64 2.62 -25.93 -2.66
C TYR A 64 1.26 -26.57 -2.33
N LEU A 65 0.45 -25.91 -1.50
CA LEU A 65 -0.84 -26.42 -1.03
C LEU A 65 -2.01 -25.93 -1.91
N LYS A 66 -3.13 -26.66 -1.84
CA LYS A 66 -4.41 -26.29 -2.49
C LYS A 66 -5.15 -25.15 -1.79
N ILE A 67 -4.82 -24.91 -0.53
CA ILE A 67 -5.30 -23.79 0.26
C ILE A 67 -4.06 -23.04 0.70
N CYS A 68 -4.07 -21.72 0.55
CA CYS A 68 -2.92 -20.91 0.93
C CYS A 68 -2.71 -20.96 2.44
N GLU A 69 -1.61 -21.55 2.90
CA GLU A 69 -1.25 -21.61 4.33
C GLU A 69 -1.05 -20.24 4.99
N TYR A 70 -0.91 -19.17 4.19
CA TYR A 70 -0.68 -17.82 4.68
C TYR A 70 -1.96 -16.98 4.80
N CYS A 71 -3.02 -17.33 4.08
CA CYS A 71 -4.26 -16.54 4.05
C CYS A 71 -5.54 -17.36 3.96
N GLU A 72 -5.43 -18.69 4.06
CA GLU A 72 -6.50 -19.69 4.05
C GLU A 72 -7.41 -19.67 2.82
N ALA A 73 -7.01 -18.96 1.77
CA ALA A 73 -7.79 -18.87 0.55
C ALA A 73 -7.61 -20.11 -0.35
N ASP A 74 -8.70 -20.55 -0.97
CA ASP A 74 -8.75 -21.67 -1.92
C ASP A 74 -8.35 -21.27 -3.36
N ARG A 75 -8.08 -19.98 -3.60
CA ARG A 75 -7.77 -19.39 -4.92
C ARG A 75 -6.29 -19.52 -5.31
N VAL A 76 -5.77 -20.74 -5.31
CA VAL A 76 -4.39 -21.03 -5.80
C VAL A 76 -4.40 -21.68 -7.19
N ASN A 77 -5.57 -21.92 -7.79
CA ASN A 77 -5.69 -22.86 -8.92
C ASN A 77 -6.84 -22.63 -9.92
N ARG A 78 -7.30 -21.38 -10.17
CA ARG A 78 -8.18 -21.15 -11.33
C ARG A 78 -7.34 -21.08 -12.61
N LYS A 79 -7.50 -22.08 -13.49
CA LYS A 79 -7.32 -21.86 -14.94
C LYS A 79 -8.40 -20.85 -15.34
N GLN A 80 -8.00 -19.62 -15.68
CA GLN A 80 -8.92 -18.70 -16.35
C GLN A 80 -9.16 -19.27 -17.75
N ASN A 81 -10.37 -19.77 -18.01
CA ASN A 81 -10.87 -19.81 -19.38
C ASN A 81 -11.03 -18.34 -19.78
N ILE A 82 -10.11 -17.83 -20.59
CA ILE A 82 -10.19 -16.50 -21.19
C ILE A 82 -11.33 -16.57 -22.21
N PRO A 83 -12.46 -15.86 -22.02
CA PRO A 83 -13.43 -15.71 -23.09
C PRO A 83 -12.87 -14.64 -24.04
N THR A 84 -12.46 -15.03 -25.24
CA THR A 84 -12.27 -14.09 -26.34
C THR A 84 -13.64 -13.57 -26.75
N TYR A 85 -13.92 -12.29 -26.49
CA TYR A 85 -15.09 -11.62 -27.08
C TYR A 85 -14.66 -10.46 -27.95
N THR A 86 -14.98 -10.62 -29.23
CA THR A 86 -15.00 -9.60 -30.28
C THR A 86 -16.08 -8.55 -29.99
N ASN A 87 -15.82 -7.34 -30.48
CA ASN A 87 -16.67 -6.14 -30.32
C ASN A 87 -18.11 -6.33 -30.81
N ALA A 88 -19.09 -6.03 -29.95
CA ALA A 88 -20.42 -5.56 -30.35
C ALA A 88 -21.14 -4.85 -29.19
N ASN A 89 -21.16 -3.52 -29.26
CA ASN A 89 -22.33 -2.63 -29.16
C ASN A 89 -23.56 -2.97 -28.26
N ILE A 90 -23.85 -1.98 -27.39
CA ILE A 90 -25.16 -1.48 -26.88
C ILE A 90 -25.73 -2.17 -25.62
N SER A 91 -25.92 -1.35 -24.57
CA SER A 91 -27.18 -1.10 -23.85
C SER A 91 -27.02 -1.11 -22.33
N ASN A 92 -27.37 0.02 -21.72
CA ASN A 92 -27.68 0.15 -20.30
C ASN A 92 -28.84 -0.79 -19.91
N THR A 93 -28.63 -1.58 -18.87
CA THR A 93 -29.73 -2.08 -18.03
C THR A 93 -29.26 -2.15 -16.59
N GLN A 94 -29.96 -1.42 -15.72
CA GLN A 94 -29.82 -1.47 -14.26
C GLN A 94 -30.17 -2.88 -13.75
N MET A 95 -29.36 -3.40 -12.81
CA MET A 95 -29.73 -4.58 -12.03
C MET A 95 -30.42 -4.20 -10.72
N PRO A 96 -31.47 -4.93 -10.32
CA PRO A 96 -32.21 -4.66 -9.09
C PRO A 96 -31.48 -5.22 -7.86
N TYR A 97 -31.63 -4.49 -6.75
CA TYR A 97 -31.22 -4.90 -5.41
C TYR A 97 -32.15 -6.01 -4.90
N GLU A 98 -31.58 -7.08 -4.34
CA GLU A 98 -32.33 -8.05 -3.52
C GLU A 98 -31.94 -7.96 -2.04
N THR A 99 -32.98 -8.13 -1.23
CA THR A 99 -33.07 -7.81 0.20
C THR A 99 -32.52 -8.88 1.14
N LYS A 100 -32.12 -8.39 2.33
CA LYS A 100 -31.71 -9.10 3.55
C LYS A 100 -32.40 -10.44 3.82
N LYS A 101 -31.63 -11.41 4.34
CA LYS A 101 -32.15 -12.52 5.16
C LYS A 101 -31.36 -12.61 6.48
N LYS A 102 -32.09 -12.42 7.59
CA LYS A 102 -31.63 -12.65 8.97
C LYS A 102 -31.52 -14.16 9.24
N SER A 103 -30.51 -14.57 10.00
CA SER A 103 -30.59 -15.75 10.87
C SER A 103 -29.98 -15.41 12.24
N LYS A 104 -30.65 -15.87 13.30
CA LYS A 104 -30.21 -15.80 14.71
C LYS A 104 -29.96 -17.22 15.19
N SER A 105 -28.91 -17.38 16.00
CA SER A 105 -28.69 -18.31 17.14
C SER A 105 -27.18 -18.59 17.22
N ALA A 106 -26.47 -18.74 18.34
CA ALA A 106 -26.70 -18.67 19.78
C ALA A 106 -25.29 -18.53 20.44
N LEU A 107 -25.17 -17.97 21.65
CA LEU A 107 -24.42 -18.57 22.80
C LEU A 107 -24.34 -17.61 24.00
N GLU A 108 -24.76 -18.15 25.15
CA GLU A 108 -24.08 -18.19 26.47
C GLU A 108 -23.52 -16.92 27.16
N ILE A 109 -24.18 -16.60 28.28
CA ILE A 109 -23.68 -16.39 29.65
C ILE A 109 -22.14 -16.34 29.82
N ILE A 110 -21.63 -15.23 30.37
CA ILE A 110 -20.78 -15.14 31.59
C ILE A 110 -20.73 -13.67 32.03
N ALA A 111 -21.02 -13.43 33.32
CA ALA A 111 -20.81 -12.17 34.01
C ALA A 111 -19.59 -12.30 34.92
N VAL A 112 -18.65 -11.34 34.87
CA VAL A 112 -17.86 -10.89 36.03
C VAL A 112 -17.46 -9.42 35.82
N PHE A 113 -17.85 -8.58 36.76
CA PHE A 113 -17.35 -7.22 36.98
C PHE A 113 -15.99 -7.26 37.67
N ILE A 114 -15.00 -6.47 37.23
CA ILE A 114 -14.05 -5.80 38.14
C ILE A 114 -13.82 -4.36 37.67
N ILE A 115 -14.24 -3.44 38.53
CA ILE A 115 -13.91 -2.02 38.55
C ILE A 115 -12.53 -1.89 39.18
N ILE A 116 -11.59 -1.20 38.53
CA ILE A 116 -10.59 -0.38 39.22
C ILE A 116 -10.42 0.93 38.45
N SER A 117 -11.01 1.97 39.01
CA SER A 117 -10.73 3.37 38.70
C SER A 117 -9.44 3.76 39.42
N VAL A 118 -8.42 4.22 38.71
CA VAL A 118 -7.45 5.17 39.26
C VAL A 118 -7.24 6.28 38.23
N ILE A 119 -7.86 7.40 38.53
CA ILE A 119 -7.60 8.71 37.94
C ILE A 119 -6.24 9.16 38.50
N VAL A 120 -5.23 9.34 37.64
CA VAL A 120 -4.09 10.21 37.93
C VAL A 120 -4.12 11.35 36.93
N ILE A 121 -4.46 12.53 37.44
CA ILE A 121 -4.35 13.82 36.78
C ILE A 121 -2.85 14.20 36.81
N GLY A 122 -2.25 14.44 35.64
CA GLY A 122 -0.89 14.98 35.57
C GLY A 122 -0.24 14.94 34.17
N SER A 123 -0.34 16.07 33.44
CA SER A 123 0.52 16.53 32.34
C SER A 123 0.48 15.83 30.95
N PRO A 124 0.32 16.58 29.84
CA PRO A 124 0.31 16.04 28.48
C PRO A 124 1.72 16.04 27.89
N HIS A 125 2.63 15.23 28.42
CA HIS A 125 3.85 14.86 27.70
C HIS A 125 4.16 13.42 28.05
N ILE A 126 4.51 12.64 27.01
CA ILE A 126 4.86 11.22 27.02
C ILE A 126 3.66 10.27 26.82
N MET A 127 3.27 10.11 25.56
CA MET A 127 2.80 8.81 25.04
C MET A 127 3.70 8.38 23.87
N ALA A 128 5.01 8.55 24.01
CA ALA A 128 5.97 7.69 23.34
C ALA A 128 5.97 6.36 24.09
N THR A 129 4.91 5.56 23.91
CA THR A 129 4.97 4.16 24.28
C THR A 129 5.98 3.54 23.33
N ILE A 130 7.14 3.17 23.88
CA ILE A 130 8.14 2.34 23.24
C ILE A 130 7.41 1.09 22.72
N ILE A 131 7.14 1.06 21.41
CA ILE A 131 6.74 -0.16 20.72
C ILE A 131 7.99 -1.03 20.70
N ASN A 132 8.04 -1.97 21.64
CA ASN A 132 9.00 -3.06 21.59
C ASN A 132 8.75 -3.84 20.29
N GLU A 133 9.74 -3.89 19.40
CA GLU A 133 9.65 -4.35 18.00
C GLU A 133 9.25 -5.82 17.78
N ASN A 134 8.76 -6.54 18.80
CA ASN A 134 8.28 -7.91 18.63
C ASN A 134 6.91 -8.09 19.32
N ASN A 135 5.86 -8.03 18.52
CA ASN A 135 4.45 -8.40 18.83
C ASN A 135 3.54 -7.36 19.52
N ALA A 136 3.63 -6.08 19.19
CA ALA A 136 2.53 -5.16 19.48
C ALA A 136 1.31 -5.52 18.59
N LYS A 137 0.26 -6.09 19.20
CA LYS A 137 -0.98 -6.43 18.52
C LYS A 137 -1.75 -5.13 18.24
N LEU A 138 -1.66 -4.64 17.00
CA LEU A 138 -2.42 -3.49 16.50
C LEU A 138 -3.91 -3.56 16.92
N PRO A 139 -4.62 -2.46 17.21
CA PRO A 139 -6.03 -2.49 17.63
C PRO A 139 -6.97 -2.97 16.51
N ASP A 140 -7.99 -3.77 16.84
CA ASP A 140 -8.94 -4.33 15.85
C ASP A 140 -10.04 -3.37 15.40
N ASN A 141 -10.26 -2.25 16.10
CA ASN A 141 -11.38 -1.34 15.82
C ASN A 141 -10.98 0.14 15.93
N LEU A 142 -10.21 0.60 14.95
CA LEU A 142 -9.85 2.01 14.79
C LEU A 142 -10.86 2.72 13.89
N SER A 143 -11.11 4.00 14.17
CA SER A 143 -11.85 4.87 13.24
C SER A 143 -11.05 5.04 11.94
N ASP A 144 -11.70 5.50 10.88
CA ASP A 144 -11.00 5.74 9.62
C ASP A 144 -9.91 6.81 9.76
N MET A 145 -10.15 7.85 10.56
CA MET A 145 -9.14 8.88 10.85
C MET A 145 -7.97 8.33 11.66
N ASP A 146 -8.22 7.47 12.64
CA ASP A 146 -7.14 6.81 13.42
C ASP A 146 -6.31 5.87 12.54
N ILE A 147 -6.91 5.27 11.50
CA ILE A 147 -6.17 4.46 10.53
C ILE A 147 -5.28 5.38 9.67
N LEU A 148 -5.81 6.51 9.19
CA LEU A 148 -5.07 7.45 8.34
C LEU A 148 -3.91 8.15 9.07
N THR A 149 -4.02 8.34 10.39
CA THR A 149 -3.01 9.03 11.22
C THR A 149 -2.25 8.06 12.13
N PHE A 150 -2.23 6.78 11.77
CA PHE A 150 -1.64 5.76 12.63
C PHE A 150 -0.14 6.00 12.84
N PRO A 151 0.37 6.13 14.08
CA PRO A 151 1.76 6.51 14.33
C PRO A 151 2.79 5.62 13.63
N GLY A 152 3.79 6.25 13.03
CA GLY A 152 4.88 5.55 12.33
C GLY A 152 4.49 4.98 10.97
N HIS A 153 3.37 5.43 10.40
CA HIS A 153 2.98 4.97 9.07
C HIS A 153 4.02 5.31 8.00
N PRO A 154 4.15 4.48 6.95
CA PRO A 154 5.04 4.75 5.83
C PRO A 154 4.70 6.08 5.14
N LYS A 155 5.75 6.80 4.76
CA LYS A 155 5.70 8.09 4.08
C LYS A 155 6.02 7.96 2.58
N PHE A 156 5.74 9.00 1.81
CA PHE A 156 6.18 9.13 0.42
C PHE A 156 7.72 8.95 0.33
N TYR A 157 8.20 8.26 -0.71
CA TYR A 157 9.57 7.72 -0.83
C TYR A 157 10.02 6.68 0.21
N GLY A 158 9.19 6.37 1.21
CA GLY A 158 9.43 5.25 2.12
C GLY A 158 9.45 3.90 1.40
N LYS A 159 10.03 2.89 2.06
CA LYS A 159 10.16 1.54 1.48
C LYS A 159 8.79 0.90 1.29
N TYR A 160 8.46 0.58 0.05
CA TYR A 160 7.17 -0.01 -0.32
C TYR A 160 6.93 -1.38 0.34
N GLY A 161 7.98 -2.20 0.48
CA GLY A 161 7.90 -3.49 1.16
C GLY A 161 7.56 -3.38 2.66
N GLU A 162 7.99 -2.30 3.31
CA GLU A 162 7.63 -2.02 4.72
C GLU A 162 6.18 -1.58 4.82
N ALA A 163 5.69 -0.76 3.89
CA ALA A 163 4.29 -0.38 3.85
C ALA A 163 3.32 -1.56 3.71
N LYS A 164 3.67 -2.55 2.88
CA LYS A 164 2.89 -3.79 2.78
C LYS A 164 2.75 -4.51 4.11
N ARG A 165 3.83 -4.55 4.90
CA ARG A 165 3.82 -5.20 6.23
C ARG A 165 3.05 -4.38 7.24
N PHE A 166 3.26 -3.07 7.24
CA PHE A 166 2.61 -2.13 8.17
C PHE A 166 1.08 -2.18 8.04
N TRP A 167 0.57 -2.08 6.81
CA TRP A 167 -0.87 -1.97 6.56
C TRP A 167 -1.62 -3.31 6.43
N ILE A 168 -0.94 -4.46 6.59
CA ILE A 168 -1.54 -5.78 6.30
C ILE A 168 -2.81 -6.05 7.10
N LYS A 169 -2.88 -5.56 8.35
CA LYS A 169 -4.04 -5.74 9.23
C LYS A 169 -5.25 -4.93 8.75
N TYR A 170 -5.03 -3.75 8.18
CA TYR A 170 -6.07 -2.85 7.72
C TYR A 170 -6.41 -3.05 6.23
N ARG A 171 -5.97 -4.14 5.59
CA ARG A 171 -6.11 -4.43 4.14
C ARG A 171 -7.54 -4.38 3.54
N LYS A 172 -8.56 -4.37 4.41
CA LYS A 172 -9.96 -4.18 4.02
C LYS A 172 -10.26 -2.72 3.65
N LYS A 173 -9.59 -1.77 4.31
CA LYS A 173 -9.73 -0.32 4.12
C LYS A 173 -8.52 0.29 3.41
N VAL A 174 -7.32 -0.21 3.71
CA VAL A 174 -6.06 0.24 3.12
C VAL A 174 -5.61 -0.73 2.02
N LYS A 175 -5.13 -0.21 0.89
CA LYS A 175 -4.59 -1.00 -0.22
C LYS A 175 -3.14 -0.61 -0.46
N VAL A 176 -2.26 -1.61 -0.43
CA VAL A 176 -0.85 -1.43 -0.79
C VAL A 176 -0.55 -2.32 -2.00
N VAL A 177 -0.64 -1.73 -3.18
CA VAL A 177 -0.66 -2.45 -4.47
C VAL A 177 0.40 -1.90 -5.41
N ASN A 178 0.69 -2.61 -6.49
CA ASN A 178 1.63 -2.14 -7.50
C ASN A 178 0.92 -1.19 -8.48
N ALA A 179 1.68 -0.66 -9.44
CA ALA A 179 1.20 0.23 -10.49
C ALA A 179 -0.09 -0.23 -11.19
N MET A 180 -0.13 -1.49 -11.61
CA MET A 180 -1.16 -2.05 -12.48
C MET A 180 -2.51 -2.20 -11.78
N GLU A 181 -2.51 -2.20 -10.45
CA GLU A 181 -3.69 -2.43 -9.62
C GLU A 181 -4.33 -1.13 -9.10
N THR A 182 -3.71 0.03 -9.37
CA THR A 182 -4.15 1.34 -8.86
C THR A 182 -5.61 1.63 -9.24
N ILE A 183 -5.99 1.46 -10.51
CA ILE A 183 -7.33 1.79 -11.03
C ILE A 183 -8.45 1.00 -10.32
N TYR A 184 -8.15 -0.22 -9.88
CA TYR A 184 -9.15 -1.10 -9.25
C TYR A 184 -9.33 -0.86 -7.75
N ASN A 185 -8.52 0.03 -7.15
CA ASN A 185 -8.48 0.25 -5.70
C ASN A 185 -8.60 1.74 -5.33
N ASN A 186 -9.01 2.59 -6.27
CA ASN A 186 -9.15 4.03 -6.05
C ASN A 186 -10.25 4.40 -5.03
N ASP A 187 -11.11 3.46 -4.65
CA ASP A 187 -12.16 3.59 -3.63
C ASP A 187 -11.70 3.20 -2.21
N ALA A 188 -10.48 2.71 -2.06
CA ALA A 188 -9.91 2.41 -0.74
C ALA A 188 -9.79 3.67 0.12
N LEU A 189 -9.92 3.53 1.44
CA LEU A 189 -9.69 4.63 2.39
C LEU A 189 -8.29 5.23 2.19
N LEU A 190 -7.29 4.36 2.03
CA LEU A 190 -5.91 4.71 1.74
C LEU A 190 -5.37 3.76 0.68
N LEU A 191 -4.74 4.30 -0.36
CA LEU A 191 -4.06 3.55 -1.41
C LEU A 191 -2.61 4.00 -1.49
N VAL A 192 -1.68 3.05 -1.30
CA VAL A 192 -0.24 3.26 -1.36
C VAL A 192 0.32 2.42 -2.50
N THR A 193 1.08 3.03 -3.41
CA THR A 193 1.60 2.35 -4.61
C THR A 193 2.98 2.86 -5.03
N THR A 194 3.66 2.06 -5.84
CA THR A 194 4.97 2.38 -6.45
C THR A 194 4.83 3.26 -7.70
N GLY A 195 3.62 3.72 -8.03
CA GLY A 195 3.39 4.62 -9.17
C GLY A 195 3.30 3.82 -10.47
N ASN A 196 4.11 4.13 -11.49
CA ASN A 196 4.07 3.43 -12.78
C ASN A 196 5.13 2.31 -12.90
N GLU A 197 6.17 2.34 -12.07
CA GLU A 197 7.27 1.38 -12.10
C GLU A 197 7.59 0.95 -10.67
N ASP A 198 7.86 -0.35 -10.45
CA ASP A 198 8.29 -0.82 -9.13
C ASP A 198 9.77 -0.46 -8.91
N LYS A 199 10.00 0.62 -8.16
CA LYS A 199 11.33 1.05 -7.69
C LYS A 199 11.59 0.69 -6.23
N GLY A 200 10.73 -0.13 -5.63
CA GLY A 200 10.81 -0.50 -4.21
C GLY A 200 10.46 0.63 -3.22
N VAL A 201 10.08 1.81 -3.70
CA VAL A 201 9.69 2.98 -2.90
C VAL A 201 8.26 3.43 -3.22
N ILE A 202 7.63 4.09 -2.26
CA ILE A 202 6.29 4.67 -2.41
C ILE A 202 6.40 5.94 -3.24
N THR A 203 5.64 6.03 -4.34
CA THR A 203 5.66 7.21 -5.23
C THR A 203 4.26 7.73 -5.54
N LYS A 204 3.22 7.10 -4.97
CA LYS A 204 1.86 7.59 -4.99
C LYS A 204 1.09 7.14 -3.75
N VAL A 205 0.40 8.10 -3.15
CA VAL A 205 -0.51 7.91 -2.02
C VAL A 205 -1.84 8.57 -2.38
N ILE A 206 -2.95 7.85 -2.27
CA ILE A 206 -4.31 8.41 -2.40
C ILE A 206 -5.04 8.19 -1.08
N ILE A 207 -5.69 9.23 -0.58
CA ILE A 207 -6.44 9.24 0.67
C ILE A 207 -7.87 9.64 0.34
N ASN A 208 -8.83 8.76 0.61
CA ASN A 208 -10.25 9.09 0.55
C ASN A 208 -10.73 9.31 1.97
N PHE A 209 -11.09 10.55 2.31
CA PHE A 209 -11.51 10.86 3.66
C PHE A 209 -12.93 10.36 3.94
N PRO A 210 -13.29 10.07 5.20
CA PRO A 210 -14.66 9.78 5.56
C PRO A 210 -15.57 10.95 5.17
N LYS A 211 -16.75 10.65 4.63
CA LYS A 211 -17.74 11.68 4.30
C LYS A 211 -18.15 12.43 5.56
N SER A 212 -17.93 13.74 5.56
CA SER A 212 -18.23 14.61 6.68
C SER A 212 -18.38 16.05 6.21
N ASN A 213 -19.44 16.72 6.66
CA ASN A 213 -19.63 18.16 6.48
C ASN A 213 -18.73 19.00 7.39
N GLU A 214 -18.15 18.40 8.42
CA GLU A 214 -17.31 19.09 9.40
C GLU A 214 -15.82 19.13 9.01
N LEU A 215 -15.38 18.30 8.05
CA LEU A 215 -13.99 18.28 7.61
C LEU A 215 -13.63 19.56 6.87
N THR A 216 -12.60 20.24 7.39
CA THR A 216 -12.00 21.44 6.79
C THR A 216 -10.76 21.07 5.97
N ILE A 217 -10.29 22.00 5.14
CA ILE A 217 -9.00 21.85 4.43
C ILE A 217 -7.83 21.68 5.41
N ASP A 218 -7.85 22.35 6.56
CA ASP A 218 -6.80 22.24 7.58
C ASP A 218 -6.76 20.84 8.19
N ASP A 219 -7.91 20.21 8.41
CA ASP A 219 -7.97 18.83 8.92
C ASP A 219 -7.46 17.82 7.91
N VAL A 220 -7.78 18.03 6.62
CA VAL A 220 -7.25 17.23 5.52
C VAL A 220 -5.73 17.42 5.40
N LEU A 221 -5.24 18.66 5.50
CA LEU A 221 -3.82 18.99 5.41
C LEU A 221 -3.00 18.37 6.53
N LYS A 222 -3.52 18.33 7.77
CA LYS A 222 -2.86 17.63 8.89
C LYS A 222 -2.52 16.19 8.48
N VAL A 223 -3.51 15.46 7.95
CA VAL A 223 -3.30 14.07 7.52
C VAL A 223 -2.36 13.99 6.33
N VAL A 224 -2.55 14.80 5.29
CA VAL A 224 -1.70 14.78 4.09
C VAL A 224 -0.23 15.03 4.45
N CYS A 225 0.04 15.97 5.36
CA CYS A 225 1.38 16.34 5.80
C CYS A 225 2.08 15.21 6.57
N GLU A 226 1.36 14.33 7.26
CA GLU A 226 1.97 13.17 7.93
C GLU A 226 2.60 12.17 6.94
N TYR A 227 2.09 12.10 5.70
CA TYR A 227 2.64 11.24 4.64
C TYR A 227 3.85 11.84 3.92
N ILE A 228 4.27 13.06 4.27
CA ILE A 228 5.42 13.73 3.67
C ILE A 228 6.69 13.40 4.47
N ASP A 229 7.71 12.94 3.76
CA ASP A 229 9.06 12.77 4.29
C ASP A 229 9.84 14.09 4.14
N TYR A 230 9.78 14.94 5.16
CA TYR A 230 10.37 16.28 5.12
C TYR A 230 11.91 16.27 5.03
N ASP A 231 12.57 15.24 5.55
CA ASP A 231 14.03 15.09 5.42
C ASP A 231 14.45 14.96 3.94
N ILE A 232 13.61 14.32 3.13
CA ILE A 232 13.81 14.21 1.69
C ILE A 232 13.34 15.47 0.97
N ILE A 233 12.11 15.92 1.27
CA ILE A 233 11.45 16.98 0.50
C ILE A 233 12.15 18.33 0.69
N GLU A 234 12.53 18.71 1.92
CA GLU A 234 13.21 19.99 2.17
C GLU A 234 14.64 20.00 1.61
N LYS A 235 15.28 18.84 1.60
CA LYS A 235 16.65 18.72 1.12
C LYS A 235 16.73 18.76 -0.40
N TYR A 236 15.89 17.99 -1.09
CA TYR A 236 16.06 17.72 -2.52
C TYR A 236 15.06 18.44 -3.42
N TYR A 237 14.06 19.13 -2.86
CA TYR A 237 13.05 19.85 -3.63
C TYR A 237 12.99 21.33 -3.25
N SER A 238 12.57 22.15 -4.19
CA SER A 238 12.27 23.56 -3.97
C SER A 238 10.83 23.85 -4.34
N PHE A 239 10.18 24.68 -3.53
CA PHE A 239 8.82 25.17 -3.81
C PHE A 239 8.77 25.79 -5.21
N ASN A 240 7.71 25.48 -5.94
CA ASN A 240 7.49 25.98 -7.28
C ASN A 240 6.20 26.82 -7.35
N GLU A 241 5.07 26.25 -6.93
CA GLU A 241 3.79 26.96 -6.93
C GLU A 241 2.74 26.24 -6.06
N SER A 242 1.71 26.99 -5.67
CA SER A 242 0.50 26.46 -5.05
C SER A 242 -0.70 27.30 -5.47
N PHE A 243 -1.82 26.65 -5.75
CA PHE A 243 -3.03 27.30 -6.25
C PHE A 243 -4.28 26.56 -5.81
N HIS A 244 -5.38 27.29 -5.77
CA HIS A 244 -6.72 26.80 -5.47
C HIS A 244 -7.60 27.03 -6.69
N GLU A 245 -8.17 25.95 -7.22
CA GLU A 245 -9.12 26.00 -8.32
C GLU A 245 -10.54 25.68 -7.82
N THR A 246 -11.52 26.41 -8.31
CA THR A 246 -12.94 26.14 -8.07
C THR A 246 -13.65 26.02 -9.41
N HIS A 247 -14.38 24.93 -9.61
CA HIS A 247 -15.19 24.76 -10.82
C HIS A 247 -16.28 25.85 -10.89
N VAL A 248 -16.58 26.36 -12.08
CA VAL A 248 -17.53 27.48 -12.27
C VAL A 248 -18.93 27.18 -11.76
N ASP A 249 -19.35 25.92 -11.78
CA ASP A 249 -20.64 25.47 -11.25
C ASP A 249 -20.63 25.36 -9.70
N GLY A 250 -19.46 25.52 -9.08
CA GLY A 250 -19.28 25.50 -7.63
C GLY A 250 -19.36 24.10 -6.99
N ASP A 251 -19.40 23.04 -7.78
CA ASP A 251 -19.56 21.65 -7.32
C ASP A 251 -18.23 20.98 -6.93
N TYR A 252 -17.11 21.54 -7.35
CA TYR A 252 -15.76 21.05 -7.05
C TYR A 252 -14.80 22.18 -6.69
N GLU A 253 -13.90 21.89 -5.76
CA GLU A 253 -12.70 22.69 -5.48
C GLU A 253 -11.47 21.78 -5.36
N GLY A 254 -10.31 22.29 -5.79
CA GLY A 254 -9.04 21.58 -5.82
C GLY A 254 -7.91 22.45 -5.30
N PHE A 255 -7.07 21.91 -4.42
CA PHE A 255 -5.93 22.60 -3.81
C PHE A 255 -4.66 21.89 -4.21
N HIS A 256 -3.74 22.62 -4.83
CA HIS A 256 -2.54 22.06 -5.46
C HIS A 256 -1.29 22.65 -4.81
N TYR A 257 -0.32 21.80 -4.55
CA TYR A 257 1.00 22.20 -4.05
C TYR A 257 2.08 21.45 -4.82
N VAL A 258 3.04 22.18 -5.38
CA VAL A 258 4.05 21.63 -6.30
C VAL A 258 5.44 22.10 -5.92
N MET A 259 6.36 21.14 -5.87
CA MET A 259 7.80 21.35 -5.72
C MET A 259 8.54 20.66 -6.87
N LYS A 260 9.71 21.20 -7.23
CA LYS A 260 10.59 20.64 -8.26
C LYS A 260 11.91 20.19 -7.64
N LEU A 261 12.52 19.15 -8.20
CA LEU A 261 13.88 18.77 -7.80
C LEU A 261 14.83 19.97 -7.93
N ASN A 262 15.57 20.24 -6.86
CA ASN A 262 16.63 21.24 -6.86
C ASN A 262 17.92 20.64 -7.45
N GLU A 263 19.01 21.43 -7.51
CA GLU A 263 20.27 20.96 -8.10
C GLU A 263 20.88 19.77 -7.34
N GLU A 264 20.77 19.73 -6.01
CA GLU A 264 21.24 18.59 -5.21
C GLU A 264 20.41 17.33 -5.48
N GLY A 265 19.08 17.47 -5.54
CA GLY A 265 18.17 16.38 -5.86
C GLY A 265 18.37 15.82 -7.27
N LYS A 266 18.60 16.69 -8.26
CA LYS A 266 18.96 16.29 -9.63
C LYS A 266 20.28 15.51 -9.65
N ALA A 267 21.29 15.96 -8.90
CA ALA A 267 22.57 15.30 -8.81
C ALA A 267 22.46 13.91 -8.15
N ALA A 268 21.71 13.81 -7.04
CA ALA A 268 21.47 12.56 -6.33
C ALA A 268 20.67 11.56 -7.18
N ASN A 269 19.65 12.01 -7.91
CA ASN A 269 18.89 11.14 -8.80
C ASN A 269 19.74 10.62 -9.97
N LYS A 270 20.67 11.45 -10.47
CA LYS A 270 21.59 11.07 -11.56
C LYS A 270 22.63 10.02 -11.13
N SER A 271 23.01 9.97 -9.85
CA SER A 271 23.94 8.95 -9.34
C SER A 271 23.32 7.55 -9.36
N GLY A 272 21.98 7.46 -9.32
CA GLY A 272 21.23 6.21 -9.25
C GLY A 272 21.19 5.58 -7.86
N GLU A 273 21.79 6.22 -6.86
CA GLU A 273 21.77 5.76 -5.45
C GLU A 273 20.40 5.95 -4.81
N VAL A 274 19.67 6.98 -5.25
CA VAL A 274 18.33 7.32 -4.80
C VAL A 274 17.42 7.52 -6.00
N TYR A 275 16.15 7.15 -5.83
CA TYR A 275 15.13 7.35 -6.86
C TYR A 275 14.22 8.51 -6.48
N TYR A 276 14.35 9.63 -7.20
CA TYR A 276 13.51 10.80 -7.01
C TYR A 276 12.87 11.22 -8.33
N GLN A 277 11.58 11.53 -8.29
CA GLN A 277 10.84 12.09 -9.42
C GLN A 277 11.18 13.56 -9.59
N ASP A 278 11.07 14.07 -10.82
CA ASP A 278 11.30 15.48 -11.17
C ASP A 278 10.46 16.47 -10.35
N LYS A 279 9.29 16.01 -9.88
CA LYS A 279 8.36 16.77 -9.08
C LYS A 279 7.91 15.99 -7.84
N PHE A 280 7.67 16.74 -6.78
CA PHE A 280 6.84 16.32 -5.67
C PHE A 280 5.59 17.19 -5.70
N ALA A 281 4.41 16.60 -5.65
CA ALA A 281 3.17 17.36 -5.62
C ALA A 281 2.10 16.60 -4.83
N PHE A 282 1.17 17.37 -4.27
CA PHE A 282 -0.12 16.85 -3.84
C PHE A 282 -1.27 17.70 -4.37
N ASN A 283 -2.40 17.05 -4.56
CA ASN A 283 -3.69 17.65 -4.88
C ASN A 283 -4.71 17.19 -3.83
N ILE A 284 -5.47 18.12 -3.28
CA ILE A 284 -6.63 17.86 -2.43
C ILE A 284 -7.88 18.33 -3.18
N GLY A 285 -8.75 17.40 -3.55
CA GLY A 285 -10.04 17.70 -4.16
C GLY A 285 -11.18 17.58 -3.16
N ARG A 286 -12.18 18.44 -3.30
CA ARG A 286 -13.46 18.34 -2.61
C ARG A 286 -14.60 18.41 -3.60
N LEU A 287 -15.45 17.39 -3.57
CA LEU A 287 -16.75 17.41 -4.24
C LEU A 287 -17.79 17.94 -3.25
N LYS A 288 -18.37 19.12 -3.52
CA LYS A 288 -19.30 19.79 -2.58
C LYS A 288 -20.64 19.10 -2.49
N ASN A 289 -21.08 18.42 -3.55
CA ASN A 289 -22.37 17.74 -3.61
C ASN A 289 -22.48 16.49 -2.72
N ASN A 290 -21.34 15.87 -2.37
CA ASN A 290 -21.29 14.62 -1.60
C ASN A 290 -20.35 14.71 -0.39
N GLU A 291 -19.83 15.91 -0.11
CA GLU A 291 -18.92 16.24 0.99
C GLU A 291 -17.71 15.30 1.06
N GLN A 292 -17.25 14.84 -0.11
CA GLN A 292 -16.13 13.92 -0.23
C GLN A 292 -14.84 14.72 -0.44
N TRP A 293 -13.91 14.56 0.50
CA TRP A 293 -12.53 14.99 0.33
C TRP A 293 -11.67 13.81 -0.16
N THR A 294 -10.80 14.08 -1.11
CA THR A 294 -9.78 13.14 -1.58
C THR A 294 -8.46 13.87 -1.71
N ALA A 295 -7.37 13.27 -1.25
CA ALA A 295 -6.03 13.77 -1.48
C ALA A 295 -5.20 12.76 -2.28
N GLU A 296 -4.38 13.25 -3.19
CA GLU A 296 -3.39 12.45 -3.91
C GLU A 296 -2.02 13.11 -3.81
N ILE A 297 -1.01 12.36 -3.35
CA ILE A 297 0.41 12.73 -3.38
C ILE A 297 1.06 11.94 -4.52
N SER A 298 1.53 12.61 -5.57
CA SER A 298 2.23 11.98 -6.70
C SER A 298 2.94 13.01 -7.58
N TYR A 299 4.00 12.59 -8.27
CA TYR A 299 4.67 13.42 -9.29
C TYR A 299 3.79 13.74 -10.52
N MET A 300 2.79 12.89 -10.81
CA MET A 300 1.93 13.01 -11.99
C MET A 300 0.78 14.01 -11.85
N MET A 301 0.50 14.49 -10.63
CA MET A 301 -0.64 15.38 -10.39
C MET A 301 -0.49 16.74 -11.05
N TYR A 302 0.74 17.16 -11.33
CA TYR A 302 1.00 18.43 -12.02
C TYR A 302 1.43 18.21 -13.48
N LYS A 303 0.48 18.36 -14.41
CA LYS A 303 0.70 18.27 -15.86
C LYS A 303 1.34 19.50 -16.50
N GLY A 304 1.60 20.56 -15.72
CA GLY A 304 2.16 21.81 -16.23
C GLY A 304 1.11 22.75 -16.78
N GLU A 305 1.28 24.03 -16.45
CA GLU A 305 0.48 25.17 -16.91
C GLU A 305 -1.01 25.11 -16.51
N HIS A 306 -1.25 25.71 -15.34
CA HIS A 306 -2.53 26.20 -14.84
C HIS A 306 -3.51 26.66 -15.95
N ASP A 307 -3.04 27.45 -16.92
CA ASP A 307 -3.89 28.12 -17.92
C ASP A 307 -4.45 27.21 -19.03
N LYS A 308 -3.99 25.96 -19.13
CA LYS A 308 -4.27 25.11 -20.31
C LYS A 308 -5.37 24.07 -20.12
N PHE A 309 -5.77 23.75 -18.89
CA PHE A 309 -6.70 22.62 -18.73
C PHE A 309 -8.12 22.99 -19.10
N HIS A 310 -8.74 24.03 -18.53
CA HIS A 310 -10.02 24.56 -19.01
C HIS A 310 -10.22 25.99 -18.46
N PRO A 311 -9.63 27.04 -19.05
CA PRO A 311 -9.68 28.40 -18.49
C PRO A 311 -11.10 28.99 -18.40
N LYS A 312 -12.10 28.32 -18.99
CA LYS A 312 -13.52 28.69 -18.90
C LYS A 312 -14.31 27.87 -17.87
N ALA A 313 -13.74 26.78 -17.36
CA ALA A 313 -14.44 25.86 -16.44
C ALA A 313 -13.99 26.01 -14.99
N TYR A 314 -12.84 26.66 -14.74
CA TYR A 314 -12.32 26.85 -13.38
C TYR A 314 -11.91 28.30 -13.15
N ASN A 315 -12.28 28.81 -11.98
CA ASN A 315 -11.68 30.01 -11.40
C ASN A 315 -10.49 29.56 -10.57
N VAL A 316 -9.35 30.22 -10.72
CA VAL A 316 -8.14 29.82 -10.01
C VAL A 316 -7.44 31.03 -9.43
N GLU A 317 -6.94 30.83 -8.22
CA GLU A 317 -6.25 31.82 -7.44
C GLU A 317 -5.00 31.23 -6.79
N ASN A 318 -4.04 32.10 -6.48
CA ASN A 318 -2.87 31.70 -5.71
C ASN A 318 -3.31 31.22 -4.33
N TRP A 319 -2.74 30.11 -3.88
CA TRP A 319 -3.00 29.55 -2.56
C TRP A 319 -1.77 29.70 -1.68
N ASP A 320 -1.77 30.73 -0.82
CA ASP A 320 -0.66 31.04 0.09
C ASP A 320 -0.70 30.12 1.32
N ILE A 321 -0.18 28.90 1.14
CA ILE A 321 -0.17 27.86 2.17
C ILE A 321 1.21 27.72 2.81
N ASP A 322 1.23 27.72 4.15
CA ASP A 322 2.41 27.44 4.95
C ASP A 322 2.30 26.05 5.57
N LEU A 323 2.97 25.07 4.95
CA LEU A 323 2.94 23.68 5.41
C LEU A 323 3.63 23.48 6.76
N ASN A 324 4.45 24.43 7.23
CA ASN A 324 5.09 24.31 8.56
C ASN A 324 4.07 24.26 9.70
N LYS A 325 2.85 24.76 9.49
CA LYS A 325 1.76 24.72 10.46
C LYS A 325 1.24 23.30 10.75
N PHE A 326 1.58 22.34 9.89
CA PHE A 326 1.04 20.98 9.89
C PHE A 326 2.12 19.89 10.04
N LYS A 327 3.36 20.28 10.35
CA LYS A 327 4.50 19.37 10.52
C LYS A 327 4.53 18.72 11.90
#